data_AF-A0A293M1W5-F1
#
_entry.id   AF-A0A293M1W5-F1
#
_cell.length_a   1.000
_cell.length_b   1.000
_cell.length_c   1.000
_cell.angle_alpha   90.00
_cell.angle_beta   90.00
_cell.angle_gamma   90.00
#
_symmetry.space_group_name_H-M   'P 1'
#
loop_
_entity.id
_entity.type
_entity.pdbx_description
1 polymer ?
#
loop_
_entity_poly.entity_id
_entity_poly.type
_entity_poly.pdbx_seq_one_letter_code
_entity_poly.pdbx_strand_id
1 'polypeptide(L)'
;MQNGPDVLPRAPSSDFGSEAADILEKYRGCSSNTPAQSVALETKGVETKPPGGGDQKQTPTAPPGGEEALLESAQRKLRQVLSLAELPPWGPQEPVALLRGLLAQAMHLQQRALASHIHEALRCLTLLDEQQCSRVIRALREEHLHRAPYVAYLVRCRQGLLVTLAHLETLLQRTERDRTVCHDHLATLCARHFLDRREHQLQVFLRHFQRLTVADEKAQEVERFLQSLFQEMEFDQAWQSASNLQMNLAQKMIERSIMSQIYVHALYPNGDGDVLRDQVLHQHIQKLAKLVTVDHRDLRIPRIYHGEAPWPSAQAELGALGAYKSPADKVACVASCCAAIMHLLSLAGGVPAADDLMPVLVYVLIQANPPHLLSTVQFVNTFHENRFQGEDAYWWTQFCSAVEFIKTMDY
;
A
#
# COMPACT_ATOMS: atom_id res chain seq x y z
N MET A 1 -34.81 -26.28 -5.76
CA MET A 1 -33.63 -26.73 -6.52
C MET A 1 -32.63 -27.31 -5.51
N GLN A 2 -31.91 -28.37 -5.86
CA GLN A 2 -31.04 -29.09 -4.92
C GLN A 2 -29.67 -28.42 -4.84
N ASN A 3 -29.18 -28.17 -3.62
CA ASN A 3 -27.80 -27.76 -3.38
C ASN A 3 -26.90 -29.01 -3.38
N GLY A 4 -25.92 -29.07 -4.28
CA GLY A 4 -24.83 -30.03 -4.21
C GLY A 4 -23.76 -29.59 -3.22
N PRO A 5 -22.91 -30.50 -2.72
CA PRO A 5 -21.81 -30.14 -1.82
C PRO A 5 -20.66 -29.46 -2.57
N ASP A 6 -20.14 -28.36 -2.01
CA ASP A 6 -18.96 -27.68 -2.53
C ASP A 6 -17.72 -28.59 -2.51
N VAL A 7 -17.20 -28.89 -3.70
CA VAL A 7 -15.95 -29.62 -3.86
C VAL A 7 -14.80 -28.63 -3.70
N LEU A 8 -14.12 -28.70 -2.55
CA LEU A 8 -12.86 -28.00 -2.32
C LEU A 8 -11.88 -28.31 -3.47
N PRO A 9 -11.26 -27.29 -4.11
CA PRO A 9 -10.26 -27.53 -5.14
C PRO A 9 -9.08 -28.29 -4.53
N ARG A 10 -8.74 -29.44 -5.13
CA ARG A 10 -7.57 -30.24 -4.72
C ARG A 10 -6.32 -29.36 -4.70
N ALA A 11 -5.55 -29.46 -3.62
CA ALA A 11 -4.21 -28.91 -3.57
C ALA A 11 -3.37 -29.43 -4.76
N PRO A 12 -2.51 -28.60 -5.38
CA PRO A 12 -1.65 -29.05 -6.46
C PRO A 12 -0.73 -30.18 -5.98
N SER A 13 -0.64 -31.25 -6.76
CA SER A 13 0.15 -32.44 -6.42
C SER A 13 1.62 -32.10 -6.21
N SER A 14 2.23 -32.72 -5.19
CA SER A 14 3.57 -32.42 -4.72
C SER A 14 4.68 -33.10 -5.55
N ASP A 15 4.62 -33.00 -6.88
CA ASP A 15 5.67 -33.53 -7.77
C ASP A 15 6.99 -32.75 -7.68
N PHE A 16 6.96 -31.59 -7.03
CA PHE A 16 8.11 -30.70 -6.76
C PHE A 16 9.32 -31.38 -6.10
N GLY A 17 9.12 -32.48 -5.35
CA GLY A 17 10.21 -33.16 -4.65
C GLY A 17 11.19 -33.89 -5.56
N SER A 18 10.69 -34.50 -6.64
CA SER A 18 11.50 -35.42 -7.48
C SER A 18 12.46 -34.66 -8.39
N GLU A 19 11.96 -33.69 -9.18
CA GLU A 19 12.83 -32.87 -10.05
C GLU A 19 13.83 -32.02 -9.26
N ALA A 20 13.45 -31.51 -8.09
CA ALA A 20 14.34 -30.73 -7.23
C ALA A 20 15.50 -31.57 -6.66
N ALA A 21 15.24 -32.82 -6.27
CA ALA A 21 16.27 -33.76 -5.85
C ALA A 21 17.24 -34.07 -6.99
N ASP A 22 16.71 -34.36 -8.18
CA ASP A 22 17.46 -34.71 -9.39
C ASP A 22 18.40 -33.58 -9.85
N ILE A 23 17.95 -32.32 -9.75
CA ILE A 23 18.78 -31.13 -10.02
C ILE A 23 19.87 -30.95 -8.95
N LEU A 24 19.55 -31.16 -7.67
CA LEU A 24 20.52 -31.05 -6.57
C LEU A 24 21.58 -32.16 -6.60
N GLU A 25 21.24 -33.39 -7.00
CA GLU A 25 22.21 -34.47 -7.16
C GLU A 25 23.19 -34.20 -8.31
N LYS A 26 22.70 -33.70 -9.45
CA LYS A 26 23.56 -33.24 -10.56
C LYS A 26 24.56 -32.17 -10.11
N TYR A 27 24.15 -31.26 -9.22
CA TYR A 27 25.05 -30.25 -8.63
C TYR A 27 26.04 -30.81 -7.60
N ARG A 28 25.63 -31.76 -6.76
CA ARG A 28 26.51 -32.43 -5.80
C ARG A 28 27.61 -33.24 -6.51
N GLY A 29 27.27 -33.90 -7.62
CA GLY A 29 28.23 -34.68 -8.42
C GLY A 29 29.43 -33.87 -8.93
N CYS A 30 29.22 -32.62 -9.36
CA CYS A 30 30.29 -31.75 -9.87
C CYS A 30 31.23 -31.17 -8.79
N SER A 31 30.93 -31.34 -7.49
CA SER A 31 31.68 -30.69 -6.39
C SER A 31 32.79 -31.56 -5.79
N SER A 32 33.05 -32.75 -6.35
CA SER A 32 33.79 -33.84 -5.70
C SER A 32 35.32 -33.81 -5.86
N ASN A 33 35.89 -32.92 -6.69
CA ASN A 33 37.33 -32.83 -6.95
C ASN A 33 38.01 -31.63 -6.25
N THR A 34 37.94 -31.60 -4.91
CA THR A 34 38.93 -30.88 -4.08
C THR A 34 39.11 -31.60 -2.75
N PRO A 35 40.31 -32.12 -2.41
CA PRO A 35 40.54 -32.73 -1.12
C PRO A 35 40.60 -31.64 -0.03
N ALA A 36 39.63 -31.65 0.89
CA ALA A 36 39.64 -30.78 2.05
C ALA A 36 40.72 -31.24 3.03
N GLN A 37 41.90 -30.61 3.01
CA GLN A 37 42.88 -30.75 4.08
C GLN A 37 42.47 -29.87 5.26
N SER A 38 41.93 -30.52 6.30
CA SER A 38 41.84 -29.96 7.64
C SER A 38 43.24 -29.75 8.21
N VAL A 39 43.64 -28.50 8.44
CA VAL A 39 44.84 -28.15 9.20
C VAL A 39 44.45 -27.27 10.38
N ALA A 40 44.77 -27.72 11.58
CA ALA A 40 44.49 -27.01 12.82
C ALA A 40 45.35 -25.74 12.96
N LEU A 41 44.83 -24.73 13.66
CA LEU A 41 45.65 -23.60 14.08
C LEU A 41 46.54 -24.01 15.26
N GLU A 42 47.86 -24.09 15.03
CA GLU A 42 48.85 -23.90 16.09
C GLU A 42 49.56 -22.56 15.90
N THR A 43 49.69 -21.81 16.98
CA THR A 43 50.31 -20.49 17.03
C THR A 43 51.81 -20.59 17.33
N LYS A 44 52.65 -19.80 16.62
CA LYS A 44 53.85 -19.16 17.19
C LYS A 44 54.61 -18.26 16.20
N GLY A 45 55.17 -17.17 16.75
CA GLY A 45 56.50 -16.66 16.38
C GLY A 45 56.61 -15.76 15.14
N VAL A 46 56.57 -14.45 15.36
CA VAL A 46 57.20 -13.46 14.46
C VAL A 46 58.53 -13.04 15.08
N GLU A 47 59.64 -13.18 14.34
CA GLU A 47 60.94 -12.57 14.69
C GLU A 47 61.78 -12.26 13.44
N THR A 48 62.89 -11.51 13.59
CA THR A 48 63.51 -10.73 12.50
C THR A 48 65.06 -10.84 12.52
N LYS A 49 65.89 -10.35 11.58
CA LYS A 49 65.77 -9.23 10.61
C LYS A 49 66.56 -9.58 9.29
N PRO A 50 67.26 -8.70 8.51
CA PRO A 50 67.71 -8.99 7.12
C PRO A 50 69.26 -8.93 7.02
N PRO A 51 69.92 -8.41 5.94
CA PRO A 51 69.70 -8.47 4.48
C PRO A 51 70.89 -9.11 3.72
N GLY A 52 70.78 -9.33 2.41
CA GLY A 52 71.92 -9.65 1.54
C GLY A 52 71.57 -9.55 0.05
N GLY A 53 72.26 -8.69 -0.69
CA GLY A 53 71.97 -8.41 -2.10
C GLY A 53 72.77 -9.28 -3.08
N GLY A 54 72.38 -9.25 -4.36
CA GLY A 54 73.09 -9.89 -5.46
C GLY A 54 72.28 -9.87 -6.75
N ASP A 55 72.62 -8.97 -7.67
CA ASP A 55 72.07 -8.97 -9.03
C ASP A 55 72.44 -10.25 -9.78
N GLN A 56 71.46 -10.86 -10.44
CA GLN A 56 71.71 -11.58 -11.68
C GLN A 56 70.44 -11.69 -12.55
N LYS A 57 70.50 -11.07 -13.73
CA LYS A 57 69.52 -11.29 -14.80
C LYS A 57 69.56 -12.75 -15.24
N GLN A 58 68.49 -13.48 -14.96
CA GLN A 58 68.15 -14.70 -15.70
C GLN A 58 66.71 -14.55 -16.21
N THR A 59 66.55 -14.63 -17.53
CA THR A 59 65.25 -14.78 -18.19
C THR A 59 64.69 -16.17 -17.88
N PRO A 60 63.53 -16.31 -17.21
CA PRO A 60 62.86 -17.59 -17.08
C PRO A 60 61.88 -17.77 -18.24
N THR A 61 62.18 -18.71 -19.12
CA THR A 61 61.17 -19.36 -19.97
C THR A 61 60.00 -19.83 -19.09
N ALA A 62 58.78 -19.46 -19.47
CA ALA A 62 57.59 -19.77 -18.67
C ALA A 62 57.35 -21.30 -18.58
N PRO A 63 57.00 -21.84 -17.41
CA PRO A 63 56.68 -23.26 -17.27
C PRO A 63 55.28 -23.56 -17.86
N PRO A 64 55.03 -24.78 -18.39
CA PRO A 64 53.77 -25.12 -19.07
C PRO A 64 52.48 -25.07 -18.23
N GLY A 65 52.57 -24.84 -16.92
CA GLY A 65 51.42 -24.71 -16.01
C GLY A 65 50.96 -23.26 -15.74
N GLY A 66 51.63 -22.24 -16.29
CA GLY A 66 51.30 -20.84 -16.04
C GLY A 66 50.00 -20.38 -16.69
N GLU A 67 49.72 -20.84 -17.92
CA GLU A 67 48.60 -20.37 -18.74
C GLU A 67 47.24 -20.82 -18.19
N GLU A 68 47.12 -22.08 -17.77
CA GLU A 68 45.87 -22.60 -17.19
C GLU A 68 45.55 -21.95 -15.84
N ALA A 69 46.56 -21.72 -15.00
CA ALA A 69 46.39 -21.00 -13.73
C ALA A 69 45.94 -19.54 -13.93
N LEU A 70 46.40 -18.86 -14.98
CA LEU A 70 45.94 -17.53 -15.36
C LEU A 70 44.48 -17.55 -15.85
N LEU A 71 44.11 -18.55 -16.66
CA LEU A 71 42.73 -18.76 -17.14
C LEU A 71 41.75 -19.01 -15.99
N GLU A 72 42.09 -19.89 -15.04
CA GLU A 72 41.27 -20.13 -13.84
C GLU A 72 41.16 -18.88 -12.96
N SER A 73 42.26 -18.17 -12.76
CA SER A 73 42.30 -16.92 -11.97
C SER A 73 41.38 -15.86 -12.57
N ALA A 74 41.41 -15.68 -13.89
CA ALA A 74 40.52 -14.80 -14.62
C ALA A 74 39.04 -15.22 -14.49
N GLN A 75 38.73 -16.50 -14.68
CA GLN A 75 37.36 -17.02 -14.50
C GLN A 75 36.83 -16.82 -13.07
N ARG A 76 37.67 -17.05 -12.04
CA ARG A 76 37.28 -16.91 -10.63
C ARG A 76 36.98 -15.45 -10.28
N LYS A 77 37.84 -14.52 -10.72
CA LYS A 77 37.66 -13.08 -10.53
C LYS A 77 36.43 -12.55 -11.27
N LEU A 78 36.21 -12.98 -12.52
CA LEU A 78 35.01 -12.62 -13.29
C LEU A 78 33.72 -13.15 -12.64
N ARG A 79 33.70 -14.39 -12.15
CA ARG A 79 32.56 -14.93 -11.39
C ARG A 79 32.24 -14.07 -10.16
N GLN A 80 33.26 -13.66 -9.42
CA GLN A 80 33.07 -12.83 -8.22
C GLN A 80 32.50 -11.44 -8.57
N VAL A 81 33.02 -10.78 -9.62
CA VAL A 81 32.45 -9.53 -10.15
C VAL A 81 30.99 -9.70 -10.57
N LEU A 82 30.68 -10.72 -11.37
CA LEU A 82 29.33 -10.98 -11.87
C LEU A 82 28.33 -11.41 -10.78
N SER A 83 28.81 -11.93 -9.65
CA SER A 83 27.96 -12.26 -8.49
C SER A 83 27.62 -11.07 -7.60
N LEU A 84 28.39 -9.98 -7.70
CA LEU A 84 28.25 -8.78 -6.85
C LEU A 84 27.70 -7.58 -7.63
N ALA A 85 27.70 -7.63 -8.96
CA ALA A 85 27.21 -6.57 -9.83
C ALA A 85 25.80 -6.88 -10.37
N GLU A 86 24.90 -5.91 -10.25
CA GLU A 86 23.61 -5.95 -10.97
C GLU A 86 23.85 -5.65 -12.45
N LEU A 87 23.64 -6.64 -13.31
CA LEU A 87 23.84 -6.51 -14.75
C LEU A 87 22.67 -5.73 -15.37
N PRO A 88 22.91 -4.68 -16.18
CA PRO A 88 21.85 -3.99 -16.89
C PRO A 88 21.19 -4.93 -17.92
N PRO A 89 19.85 -4.91 -18.08
CA PRO A 89 19.15 -5.80 -19.00
C PRO A 89 19.50 -5.59 -20.49
N TRP A 90 20.17 -4.47 -20.81
CA TRP A 90 20.67 -4.15 -22.16
C TRP A 90 22.17 -3.81 -22.07
N GLY A 91 23.00 -4.82 -21.81
CA GLY A 91 24.46 -4.67 -21.78
C GLY A 91 25.11 -4.68 -23.17
N PRO A 92 26.21 -3.93 -23.39
CA PRO A 92 26.94 -3.96 -24.66
C PRO A 92 27.52 -5.35 -24.93
N GLN A 93 27.60 -5.75 -26.21
CA GLN A 93 28.04 -7.10 -26.59
C GLN A 93 29.52 -7.39 -26.33
N GLU A 94 30.30 -6.36 -25.98
CA GLU A 94 31.71 -6.49 -25.61
C GLU A 94 31.90 -6.52 -24.09
N PRO A 95 32.51 -7.58 -23.52
CA PRO A 95 32.63 -7.74 -22.07
C PRO A 95 33.53 -6.69 -21.40
N VAL A 96 34.50 -6.14 -22.13
CA VAL A 96 35.38 -5.07 -21.63
C VAL A 96 34.62 -3.74 -21.49
N ALA A 97 33.71 -3.43 -22.41
CA ALA A 97 32.85 -2.25 -22.32
C ALA A 97 31.88 -2.37 -21.14
N LEU A 98 31.28 -3.55 -20.94
CA LEU A 98 30.40 -3.84 -19.81
C LEU A 98 31.12 -3.70 -18.46
N LEU A 99 32.32 -4.26 -18.32
CA LEU A 99 33.12 -4.14 -17.09
C LEU A 99 33.55 -2.69 -16.82
N ARG A 100 33.88 -1.89 -17.85
CA ARG A 100 34.15 -0.45 -17.68
C ARG A 100 32.91 0.34 -17.24
N GLY A 101 31.73 0.00 -17.75
CA GLY A 101 30.46 0.56 -17.30
C GLY A 101 30.17 0.26 -15.83
N LEU A 102 30.31 -1.01 -15.43
CA LEU A 102 30.17 -1.44 -14.03
C LEU A 102 31.20 -0.75 -13.11
N LEU A 103 32.43 -0.53 -13.56
CA LEU A 103 33.46 0.18 -12.80
C LEU A 103 33.09 1.65 -12.55
N ALA A 104 32.56 2.35 -13.55
CA ALA A 104 32.07 3.72 -13.40
C ALA A 104 30.89 3.80 -12.43
N GLN A 105 29.93 2.87 -12.53
CA GLN A 105 28.80 2.76 -11.61
C GLN A 105 29.25 2.44 -10.18
N ALA A 106 30.21 1.54 -10.00
CA ALA A 106 30.78 1.20 -8.70
C ALA A 106 31.48 2.38 -8.02
N MET A 107 32.22 3.18 -8.80
CA MET A 107 32.86 4.40 -8.32
C MET A 107 31.82 5.46 -7.91
N HIS A 108 30.77 5.65 -8.72
CA HIS A 108 29.67 6.56 -8.41
C HIS A 108 28.92 6.16 -7.13
N LEU A 109 28.66 4.86 -6.93
CA LEU A 109 28.00 4.30 -5.74
C LEU A 109 28.96 4.05 -4.56
N GLN A 110 30.22 4.50 -4.64
CA GLN A 110 31.30 4.30 -3.66
C GLN A 110 31.55 2.84 -3.21
N GLN A 111 31.20 1.86 -4.05
CA GLN A 111 31.42 0.43 -3.77
C GLN A 111 32.90 0.04 -3.99
N ARG A 112 33.77 0.47 -3.06
CA ARG A 112 35.23 0.28 -3.13
C ARG A 112 35.66 -1.18 -3.33
N ALA A 113 34.95 -2.13 -2.73
CA ALA A 113 35.19 -3.55 -2.92
C ALA A 113 34.83 -4.00 -4.35
N LEU A 114 33.66 -3.65 -4.88
CA LEU A 114 33.29 -4.01 -6.25
C LEU A 114 34.29 -3.42 -7.27
N ALA A 115 34.66 -2.16 -7.07
CA ALA A 115 35.61 -1.45 -7.93
C ALA A 115 37.00 -2.10 -7.96
N SER A 116 37.50 -2.65 -6.85
CA SER A 116 38.81 -3.34 -6.83
C SER A 116 38.76 -4.71 -7.54
N HIS A 117 37.68 -5.47 -7.38
CA HIS A 117 37.48 -6.73 -8.10
C HIS A 117 37.34 -6.50 -9.61
N ILE A 118 36.66 -5.43 -10.04
CA ILE A 118 36.55 -5.09 -11.47
C ILE A 118 37.89 -4.64 -12.06
N HIS A 119 38.68 -3.82 -11.34
CA HIS A 119 40.03 -3.45 -11.79
C HIS A 119 40.92 -4.69 -11.99
N GLU A 120 40.91 -5.61 -11.03
CA GLU A 120 41.74 -6.82 -11.10
C GLU A 120 41.23 -7.82 -12.15
N ALA A 121 39.92 -7.89 -12.39
CA ALA A 121 39.35 -8.66 -13.51
C ALA A 121 39.70 -8.06 -14.88
N LEU A 122 39.63 -6.73 -15.04
CA LEU A 122 40.07 -6.02 -16.25
C LEU A 122 41.57 -6.23 -16.50
N ARG A 123 42.40 -6.14 -15.45
CA ARG A 123 43.84 -6.42 -15.52
C ARG A 123 44.13 -7.86 -15.96
N CYS A 124 43.41 -8.85 -15.44
CA CYS A 124 43.53 -10.24 -15.90
C CYS A 124 43.12 -10.40 -17.37
N LEU A 125 42.08 -9.70 -17.83
CA LEU A 125 41.69 -9.72 -19.25
C LEU A 125 42.74 -9.07 -20.17
N THR A 126 43.48 -8.06 -19.70
CA THR A 126 44.59 -7.46 -20.48
C THR A 126 45.86 -8.31 -20.55
N LEU A 127 45.93 -9.43 -19.81
CA LEU A 127 47.06 -10.36 -19.79
C LEU A 127 46.81 -11.65 -20.60
N LEU A 128 45.68 -11.72 -21.32
CA LEU A 128 45.24 -12.90 -22.07
C LEU A 128 45.11 -12.56 -23.55
N ASP A 129 45.52 -13.48 -24.42
CA ASP A 129 45.31 -13.36 -25.87
C ASP A 129 43.81 -13.45 -26.23
N GLU A 130 43.42 -12.95 -27.41
CA GLU A 130 42.00 -12.99 -27.86
C GLU A 130 41.40 -14.41 -27.81
N GLN A 131 42.17 -15.43 -28.20
CA GLN A 131 41.73 -16.81 -28.11
C GLN A 131 41.56 -17.29 -26.66
N GLN A 132 42.45 -16.89 -25.75
CA GLN A 132 42.33 -17.23 -24.32
C GLN A 132 41.13 -16.51 -23.67
N CYS A 133 40.91 -15.23 -23.99
CA CYS A 133 39.70 -14.50 -23.60
C CYS A 133 38.42 -15.19 -24.11
N SER A 134 38.39 -15.62 -25.37
CA SER A 134 37.23 -16.35 -25.92
C SER A 134 36.96 -17.67 -25.18
N ARG A 135 38.02 -18.41 -24.79
CA ARG A 135 37.91 -19.63 -23.97
C ARG A 135 37.34 -19.33 -22.57
N VAL A 136 37.80 -18.27 -21.91
CA VAL A 136 37.26 -17.82 -20.60
C VAL A 136 35.77 -17.48 -20.72
N ILE A 137 35.37 -16.69 -21.72
CA ILE A 137 33.97 -16.29 -21.95
C ILE A 137 33.10 -17.50 -22.28
N ARG A 138 33.59 -18.42 -23.10
CA ARG A 138 32.88 -19.65 -23.46
C ARG A 138 32.67 -20.55 -22.24
N ALA A 139 33.69 -20.79 -21.43
CA ALA A 139 33.58 -21.58 -20.21
C ALA A 139 32.58 -20.96 -19.22
N LEU A 140 32.60 -19.63 -19.04
CA LEU A 140 31.62 -18.93 -18.22
C LEU A 140 30.19 -19.07 -18.79
N ARG A 141 30.00 -18.97 -20.11
CA ARG A 141 28.69 -19.20 -20.76
C ARG A 141 28.19 -20.64 -20.55
N GLU A 142 29.06 -21.64 -20.70
CA GLU A 142 28.74 -23.04 -20.47
C GLU A 142 28.37 -23.31 -18.99
N GLU A 143 29.10 -22.72 -18.03
CA GLU A 143 28.71 -22.76 -16.61
C GLU A 143 27.38 -22.04 -16.33
N HIS A 144 27.13 -20.88 -16.93
CA HIS A 144 25.88 -20.15 -16.78
C HIS A 144 24.69 -20.93 -17.35
N LEU A 145 24.85 -21.59 -18.51
CA LEU A 145 23.85 -22.49 -19.09
C LEU A 145 23.58 -23.70 -18.19
N HIS A 146 24.63 -24.28 -17.58
CA HIS A 146 24.49 -25.38 -16.63
C HIS A 146 23.78 -24.94 -15.32
N ARG A 147 23.95 -23.67 -14.90
CA ARG A 147 23.31 -23.07 -13.71
C ARG A 147 21.91 -22.54 -13.97
N ALA A 148 21.56 -22.25 -15.22
CA ALA A 148 20.25 -21.73 -15.62
C ALA A 148 19.05 -22.51 -15.05
N PRO A 149 18.96 -23.87 -15.10
CA PRO A 149 17.83 -24.59 -14.53
C PRO A 149 17.72 -24.44 -13.01
N TYR A 150 18.84 -24.39 -12.28
CA TYR A 150 18.83 -24.19 -10.83
C TYR A 150 18.46 -22.75 -10.45
N VAL A 151 18.93 -21.76 -11.22
CA VAL A 151 18.51 -20.35 -11.05
C VAL A 151 17.01 -20.19 -11.35
N ALA A 152 16.51 -20.82 -12.41
CA ALA A 152 15.08 -20.84 -12.74
C ALA A 152 14.24 -21.52 -11.64
N TYR A 153 14.73 -22.62 -11.07
CA TYR A 153 14.12 -23.25 -9.88
C TYR A 153 14.07 -22.28 -8.69
N LEU A 154 15.18 -21.62 -8.33
CA LEU A 154 15.21 -20.64 -7.24
C LEU A 154 14.27 -19.44 -7.48
N VAL A 155 14.19 -18.93 -8.72
CA VAL A 155 13.24 -17.88 -9.10
C VAL A 155 11.80 -18.37 -8.97
N ARG A 156 11.49 -19.58 -9.43
CA ARG A 156 10.15 -20.20 -9.31
C ARG A 156 9.77 -20.45 -7.86
N CYS A 157 10.69 -20.91 -7.02
CA CYS A 157 10.48 -21.07 -5.58
C CYS A 157 10.26 -19.72 -4.89
N ARG A 158 11.04 -18.68 -5.22
CA ARG A 158 10.83 -17.31 -4.72
C ARG A 158 9.46 -16.77 -5.13
N GLN A 159 9.05 -16.95 -6.39
CA GLN A 159 7.72 -16.57 -6.87
C GLN A 159 6.62 -17.33 -6.14
N GLY A 160 6.76 -18.64 -5.95
CA GLY A 160 5.82 -19.46 -5.19
C GLY A 160 5.68 -18.98 -3.74
N LEU A 161 6.80 -18.72 -3.05
CA LEU A 161 6.80 -18.17 -1.69
C LEU A 161 6.11 -16.80 -1.62
N LEU A 162 6.39 -15.89 -2.55
CA LEU A 162 5.73 -14.58 -2.63
C LEU A 162 4.21 -14.69 -2.86
N VAL A 163 3.77 -15.61 -3.72
CA VAL A 163 2.34 -15.89 -3.93
C VAL A 163 1.69 -16.47 -2.68
N THR A 164 2.35 -17.41 -1.98
CA THR A 164 1.82 -17.94 -0.72
C THR A 164 1.76 -16.90 0.39
N LEU A 165 2.73 -15.98 0.44
CA LEU A 165 2.76 -14.88 1.42
C LEU A 165 1.59 -13.92 1.18
N ALA A 166 1.41 -13.44 -0.06
CA ALA A 166 0.28 -12.57 -0.42
C ALA A 166 -1.10 -13.25 -0.20
N HIS A 167 -1.18 -14.56 -0.39
CA HIS A 167 -2.39 -15.33 -0.09
C HIS A 167 -2.67 -15.38 1.42
N LEU A 168 -1.66 -15.63 2.25
CA LEU A 168 -1.80 -15.64 3.71
C LEU A 168 -2.16 -14.25 4.26
N GLU A 169 -1.56 -13.18 3.75
CA GLU A 169 -1.93 -11.79 4.08
C GLU A 169 -3.40 -11.51 3.73
N THR A 170 -3.86 -11.94 2.55
CA THR A 170 -5.26 -11.81 2.13
C THR A 170 -6.22 -12.58 3.06
N LEU A 171 -5.85 -13.79 3.49
CA LEU A 171 -6.65 -14.58 4.45
C LEU A 171 -6.68 -13.95 5.85
N LEU A 172 -5.56 -13.37 6.29
CA LEU A 172 -5.45 -12.68 7.57
C LEU A 172 -6.37 -11.44 7.58
N GLN A 173 -6.29 -10.59 6.56
CA GLN A 173 -7.17 -9.42 6.38
C GLN A 173 -8.66 -9.78 6.35
N ARG A 174 -9.04 -10.89 5.68
CA ARG A 174 -10.42 -11.40 5.70
C ARG A 174 -10.86 -11.79 7.10
N THR A 175 -10.03 -12.58 7.79
CA THR A 175 -10.32 -13.06 9.16
C THR A 175 -10.45 -11.89 10.16
N GLU A 176 -9.61 -10.86 10.03
CA GLU A 176 -9.72 -9.63 10.81
C GLU A 176 -11.00 -8.86 10.50
N ARG A 177 -11.37 -8.73 9.22
CA ARG A 177 -12.61 -8.07 8.81
C ARG A 177 -13.84 -8.80 9.32
N ASP A 178 -13.89 -10.13 9.19
CA ASP A 178 -14.98 -10.96 9.73
C ASP A 178 -15.10 -10.83 11.26
N ARG A 179 -13.96 -10.77 11.97
CA ARG A 179 -13.93 -10.48 13.41
C ARG A 179 -14.52 -9.10 13.73
N THR A 180 -14.16 -8.05 12.98
CA THR A 180 -14.73 -6.71 13.18
C THR A 180 -16.24 -6.67 12.91
N VAL A 181 -16.72 -7.29 11.83
CA VAL A 181 -18.15 -7.34 11.50
C VAL A 181 -18.95 -8.09 12.58
N CYS A 182 -18.42 -9.21 13.09
CA CYS A 182 -19.04 -9.92 14.21
C CYS A 182 -19.09 -9.08 15.49
N HIS A 183 -18.00 -8.36 15.82
CA HIS A 183 -17.95 -7.47 16.98
C HIS A 183 -18.96 -6.32 16.86
N ASP A 184 -19.03 -5.66 15.69
CA ASP A 184 -19.98 -4.57 15.42
C ASP A 184 -21.43 -5.05 15.47
N HIS A 185 -21.71 -6.25 14.95
CA HIS A 185 -23.04 -6.85 15.03
C HIS A 185 -23.46 -7.14 16.47
N LEU A 186 -22.58 -7.75 17.28
CA LEU A 186 -22.85 -7.98 18.70
C LEU A 186 -23.03 -6.66 19.47
N ALA A 187 -22.18 -5.66 19.24
CA ALA A 187 -22.33 -4.33 19.83
C ALA A 187 -23.67 -3.68 19.43
N THR A 188 -24.12 -3.87 18.19
CA THR A 188 -25.44 -3.41 17.71
C THR A 188 -26.58 -4.06 18.49
N LEU A 189 -26.53 -5.37 18.73
CA LEU A 189 -27.56 -6.09 19.49
C LEU A 189 -27.59 -5.66 20.96
N CYS A 190 -26.43 -5.53 21.60
CA CYS A 190 -26.34 -5.07 22.98
C CYS A 190 -26.81 -3.60 23.14
N ALA A 191 -26.44 -2.72 22.20
CA ALA A 191 -26.92 -1.34 22.18
C ALA A 191 -28.44 -1.24 22.01
N ARG A 192 -29.05 -2.08 21.17
CA ARG A 192 -30.51 -2.16 21.03
C ARG A 192 -31.17 -2.61 22.33
N HIS A 193 -30.72 -3.72 22.91
CA HIS A 193 -31.27 -4.24 24.18
C HIS A 193 -31.14 -3.26 25.36
N PHE A 194 -30.07 -2.45 25.37
CA PHE A 194 -29.92 -1.35 26.33
C PHE A 194 -30.94 -0.22 26.08
N LEU A 195 -31.15 0.19 24.83
CA LEU A 195 -32.11 1.23 24.45
C LEU A 195 -33.57 0.79 24.62
N ASP A 196 -33.92 -0.47 24.35
CA ASP A 196 -35.28 -1.02 24.47
C ASP A 196 -35.80 -0.89 25.91
N ARG A 197 -34.93 -1.05 26.91
CA ARG A 197 -35.24 -0.81 28.34
C ARG A 197 -35.54 0.65 28.67
N ARG A 198 -35.13 1.58 27.79
CA ARG A 198 -35.12 3.04 27.98
C ARG A 198 -36.03 3.78 26.99
N GLU A 199 -36.87 3.04 26.26
CA GLU A 199 -37.77 3.57 25.23
C GLU A 199 -38.61 4.75 25.74
N HIS A 200 -39.08 4.75 27.00
CA HIS A 200 -39.81 5.90 27.55
C HIS A 200 -38.93 7.16 27.68
N GLN A 201 -37.67 7.04 28.14
CA GLN A 201 -36.75 8.18 28.23
C GLN A 201 -36.50 8.75 26.83
N LEU A 202 -36.25 7.87 25.87
CA LEU A 202 -36.06 8.20 24.46
C LEU A 202 -37.29 8.90 23.84
N GLN A 203 -38.51 8.41 24.10
CA GLN A 203 -39.75 9.05 23.64
C GLN A 203 -40.05 10.39 24.31
N VAL A 204 -39.48 10.69 25.48
CA VAL A 204 -39.53 12.03 26.09
C VAL A 204 -38.52 12.95 25.41
N PHE A 205 -37.28 12.47 25.21
CA PHE A 205 -36.22 13.17 24.48
C PHE A 205 -36.67 13.57 23.05
N LEU A 206 -37.20 12.63 22.25
CA LEU A 206 -37.68 12.92 20.88
C LEU A 206 -38.72 14.05 20.85
N ARG A 207 -39.67 14.06 21.78
CA ARG A 207 -40.69 15.11 21.90
C ARG A 207 -40.13 16.45 22.37
N HIS A 208 -39.03 16.45 23.12
CA HIS A 208 -38.34 17.69 23.48
C HIS A 208 -37.52 18.23 22.30
N PHE A 209 -36.73 17.37 21.66
CA PHE A 209 -35.93 17.69 20.46
C PHE A 209 -36.76 18.28 19.32
N GLN A 210 -37.97 17.75 19.07
CA GLN A 210 -38.91 18.29 18.07
C GLN A 210 -39.46 19.69 18.40
N ARG A 211 -39.41 20.14 19.66
CA ARG A 211 -39.86 21.48 20.09
C ARG A 211 -38.75 22.53 20.01
N LEU A 212 -37.50 22.10 20.01
CA LEU A 212 -36.35 22.99 19.82
C LEU A 212 -36.31 23.47 18.37
N THR A 213 -36.01 24.75 18.17
CA THR A 213 -35.89 25.36 16.84
C THR A 213 -34.46 25.75 16.52
N VAL A 214 -33.69 26.17 17.53
CA VAL A 214 -32.27 26.56 17.38
C VAL A 214 -31.39 25.32 17.20
N ALA A 215 -30.47 25.37 16.23
CA ALA A 215 -29.56 24.27 15.92
C ALA A 215 -28.62 23.93 17.08
N ASP A 216 -28.06 24.95 17.75
CA ASP A 216 -27.13 24.78 18.88
C ASP A 216 -27.83 24.16 20.10
N GLU A 217 -29.09 24.54 20.36
CA GLU A 217 -29.90 23.91 21.42
C GLU A 217 -30.17 22.44 21.12
N LYS A 218 -30.49 22.10 19.86
CA LYS A 218 -30.63 20.70 19.41
C LYS A 218 -29.34 19.90 19.59
N ALA A 219 -28.19 20.48 19.25
CA ALA A 219 -26.88 19.84 19.44
C ALA A 219 -26.57 19.58 20.91
N GLN A 220 -26.73 20.60 21.77
CA GLN A 220 -26.52 20.47 23.21
C GLN A 220 -27.46 19.45 23.85
N GLU A 221 -28.72 19.37 23.42
CA GLU A 221 -29.68 18.43 23.98
C GLU A 221 -29.38 16.98 23.57
N VAL A 222 -28.96 16.75 22.32
CA VAL A 222 -28.41 15.45 21.89
C VAL A 222 -27.18 15.08 22.72
N GLU A 223 -26.25 16.00 22.92
CA GLU A 223 -25.02 15.75 23.67
C GLU A 223 -25.29 15.40 25.14
N ARG A 224 -26.15 16.17 25.83
CA ARG A 224 -26.57 15.88 27.22
C ARG A 224 -27.24 14.52 27.32
N PHE A 225 -28.13 14.19 26.38
CA PHE A 225 -28.82 12.91 26.38
C PHE A 225 -27.85 11.74 26.17
N LEU A 226 -26.93 11.84 25.21
CA LEU A 226 -25.86 10.85 24.99
C LEU A 226 -24.96 10.69 26.22
N GLN A 227 -24.50 11.79 26.82
CA GLN A 227 -23.69 11.76 28.05
C GLN A 227 -24.43 11.06 29.19
N SER A 228 -25.73 11.31 29.37
CA SER A 228 -26.54 10.64 30.40
C SER A 228 -26.65 9.13 30.15
N LEU A 229 -26.87 8.71 28.90
CA LEU A 229 -26.95 7.29 28.53
C LEU A 229 -25.59 6.58 28.66
N PHE A 230 -24.49 7.25 28.37
CA PHE A 230 -23.14 6.68 28.50
C PHE A 230 -22.78 6.48 29.99
N GLN A 231 -23.11 7.43 30.86
CA GLN A 231 -22.98 7.26 32.31
C GLN A 231 -23.86 6.10 32.82
N GLU A 232 -25.12 6.04 32.40
CA GLU A 232 -26.02 4.93 32.76
C GLU A 232 -25.53 3.56 32.25
N MET A 233 -24.82 3.53 31.11
CA MET A 233 -24.22 2.31 30.54
C MET A 233 -22.99 1.84 31.34
N GLU A 234 -22.18 2.76 31.87
CA GLU A 234 -21.02 2.43 32.73
C GLU A 234 -21.45 1.77 34.06
N PHE A 235 -22.64 2.09 34.57
CA PHE A 235 -23.17 1.50 35.81
C PHE A 235 -24.02 0.21 35.61
N ASP A 236 -24.45 -0.12 34.39
CA ASP A 236 -25.29 -1.29 34.13
C ASP A 236 -24.49 -2.60 34.27
N GLN A 237 -25.03 -3.56 35.03
CA GLN A 237 -24.45 -4.88 35.25
C GLN A 237 -24.17 -5.65 33.95
N ALA A 238 -24.91 -5.37 32.87
CA ALA A 238 -24.68 -5.97 31.56
C ALA A 238 -23.30 -5.62 30.95
N TRP A 239 -22.67 -4.51 31.38
CA TRP A 239 -21.44 -3.98 30.79
C TRP A 239 -20.22 -4.06 31.71
N GLN A 240 -20.36 -4.50 32.97
CA GLN A 240 -19.28 -4.57 33.96
C GLN A 240 -18.10 -5.49 33.57
N SER A 241 -18.30 -6.41 32.61
CA SER A 241 -17.27 -7.30 32.07
C SER A 241 -16.82 -6.94 30.65
N ALA A 242 -17.33 -5.84 30.08
CA ALA A 242 -16.99 -5.41 28.73
C ALA A 242 -15.61 -4.74 28.69
N SER A 243 -14.86 -4.98 27.62
CA SER A 243 -13.60 -4.27 27.37
C SER A 243 -13.86 -2.82 26.93
N ASN A 244 -12.89 -1.93 27.17
CA ASN A 244 -12.94 -0.54 26.70
C ASN A 244 -13.25 -0.42 25.19
N LEU A 245 -12.77 -1.37 24.38
CA LEU A 245 -13.09 -1.42 22.95
C LEU A 245 -14.57 -1.70 22.70
N GLN A 246 -15.17 -2.66 23.41
CA GLN A 246 -16.60 -2.98 23.31
C GLN A 246 -17.47 -1.83 23.83
N MET A 247 -17.07 -1.15 24.91
CA MET A 247 -17.74 0.05 25.41
C MET A 247 -17.74 1.18 24.37
N ASN A 248 -16.59 1.48 23.77
CA ASN A 248 -16.48 2.50 22.71
C ASN A 248 -17.32 2.15 21.47
N LEU A 249 -17.39 0.87 21.08
CA LEU A 249 -18.26 0.42 19.99
C LEU A 249 -19.75 0.57 20.37
N ALA A 250 -20.13 0.20 21.60
CA ALA A 250 -21.50 0.35 22.09
C ALA A 250 -21.95 1.81 22.12
N GLN A 251 -21.11 2.74 22.61
CA GLN A 251 -21.37 4.18 22.59
C GLN A 251 -21.63 4.69 21.17
N LYS A 252 -20.76 4.33 20.20
CA LYS A 252 -20.95 4.68 18.79
C LYS A 252 -22.24 4.09 18.19
N MET A 253 -22.64 2.89 18.59
CA MET A 253 -23.89 2.27 18.11
C MET A 253 -25.14 2.88 18.74
N ILE A 254 -25.09 3.27 20.03
CA ILE A 254 -26.14 4.03 20.72
C ILE A 254 -26.33 5.39 20.03
N GLU A 255 -25.24 6.11 19.79
CA GLU A 255 -25.25 7.39 19.06
C GLU A 255 -25.83 7.24 17.65
N ARG A 256 -25.34 6.29 16.85
CA ARG A 256 -25.90 6.00 15.51
C ARG A 256 -27.41 5.71 15.57
N SER A 257 -27.87 4.99 16.59
CA SER A 257 -29.30 4.67 16.78
C SER A 257 -30.13 5.94 17.03
N ILE A 258 -29.68 6.80 17.96
CA ILE A 258 -30.36 8.05 18.33
C ILE A 258 -30.35 9.03 17.15
N MET A 259 -29.19 9.24 16.50
CA MET A 259 -29.06 10.07 15.31
C MET A 259 -29.98 9.58 14.17
N SER A 260 -30.13 8.26 13.99
CA SER A 260 -31.03 7.68 12.99
C SER A 260 -32.52 7.97 13.26
N GLN A 261 -32.92 8.12 14.53
CA GLN A 261 -34.30 8.44 14.91
C GLN A 261 -34.62 9.94 14.78
N ILE A 262 -33.71 10.82 15.18
CA ILE A 262 -33.89 12.28 15.03
C ILE A 262 -33.60 12.79 13.61
N TYR A 263 -33.02 11.95 12.75
CA TYR A 263 -32.40 12.34 11.47
C TYR A 263 -33.19 13.36 10.65
N VAL A 264 -34.50 13.18 10.47
CA VAL A 264 -35.32 14.09 9.64
C VAL A 264 -35.40 15.50 10.25
N HIS A 265 -35.60 15.61 11.57
CA HIS A 265 -35.70 16.89 12.29
C HIS A 265 -34.34 17.54 12.60
N ALA A 266 -33.27 16.75 12.50
CA ALA A 266 -31.89 17.19 12.64
C ALA A 266 -31.28 17.66 11.30
N LEU A 267 -31.65 17.00 10.19
CA LEU A 267 -31.23 17.37 8.83
C LEU A 267 -31.97 18.62 8.33
N TYR A 268 -33.28 18.73 8.58
CA TYR A 268 -34.10 19.88 8.19
C TYR A 268 -34.62 20.65 9.42
N PRO A 269 -33.77 21.40 10.14
CA PRO A 269 -34.20 22.15 11.32
C PRO A 269 -35.29 23.20 11.01
N ASN A 270 -35.33 23.75 9.80
CA ASN A 270 -36.32 24.71 9.30
C ASN A 270 -37.40 24.05 8.40
N GLY A 271 -37.42 22.72 8.29
CA GLY A 271 -38.37 21.98 7.45
C GLY A 271 -38.23 22.33 5.95
N ASP A 272 -39.35 22.67 5.31
CA ASP A 272 -39.45 22.89 3.86
C ASP A 272 -38.47 23.96 3.35
N GLY A 273 -38.06 24.93 4.18
CA GLY A 273 -37.08 25.95 3.80
C GLY A 273 -35.68 25.39 3.51
N ASP A 274 -35.27 24.35 4.24
CA ASP A 274 -34.00 23.64 3.99
C ASP A 274 -34.13 22.75 2.74
N VAL A 275 -35.26 22.05 2.60
CA VAL A 275 -35.56 21.19 1.45
C VAL A 275 -35.57 21.98 0.13
N LEU A 276 -36.20 23.16 0.10
CA LEU A 276 -36.20 24.04 -1.07
C LEU A 276 -34.79 24.57 -1.40
N ARG A 277 -33.99 24.90 -0.38
CA ARG A 277 -32.59 25.34 -0.57
C ARG A 277 -31.74 24.25 -1.24
N ASP A 278 -31.89 23.00 -0.78
CA ASP A 278 -31.22 21.85 -1.39
C ASP A 278 -31.69 21.60 -2.83
N GLN A 279 -33.00 21.72 -3.11
CA GLN A 279 -33.54 21.55 -4.47
C GLN A 279 -32.97 22.59 -5.44
N VAL A 280 -32.83 23.85 -5.02
CA VAL A 280 -32.23 24.91 -5.84
C VAL A 280 -30.77 24.58 -6.16
N LEU A 281 -29.96 24.15 -5.19
CA LEU A 281 -28.57 23.76 -5.45
C LEU A 281 -28.49 22.50 -6.33
N HIS A 282 -29.31 21.48 -6.07
CA HIS A 282 -29.31 20.25 -6.87
C HIS A 282 -29.64 20.51 -8.34
N GLN A 283 -30.57 21.43 -8.62
CA GLN A 283 -30.88 21.90 -9.98
C GLN A 283 -29.74 22.73 -10.61
N HIS A 284 -29.03 23.53 -9.81
CA HIS A 284 -27.84 24.27 -10.25
C HIS A 284 -26.73 23.31 -10.68
N ILE A 285 -26.38 22.34 -9.81
CA ILE A 285 -25.40 21.29 -10.10
C ILE A 285 -25.81 20.48 -11.34
N GLN A 286 -27.09 20.12 -11.47
CA GLN A 286 -27.59 19.38 -12.64
C GLN A 286 -27.49 20.17 -13.97
N LYS A 287 -27.46 21.51 -13.93
CA LYS A 287 -27.14 22.35 -15.09
C LYS A 287 -25.64 22.36 -15.36
N LEU A 288 -24.83 22.61 -14.33
CA LEU A 288 -23.36 22.61 -14.41
C LEU A 288 -22.82 21.28 -14.96
N ALA A 289 -23.33 20.13 -14.51
CA ALA A 289 -22.88 18.81 -14.94
C ALA A 289 -22.99 18.55 -16.46
N LYS A 290 -23.85 19.30 -17.17
CA LYS A 290 -24.00 19.22 -18.64
C LYS A 290 -22.96 20.03 -19.41
N LEU A 291 -22.29 20.97 -18.74
CA LEU A 291 -21.35 21.94 -19.32
C LEU A 291 -19.91 21.67 -18.86
N VAL A 292 -19.76 21.18 -17.62
CA VAL A 292 -18.47 20.91 -16.98
C VAL A 292 -17.87 19.60 -17.50
N THR A 293 -17.01 19.73 -18.51
CA THR A 293 -16.08 18.69 -18.97
C THR A 293 -14.78 18.71 -18.15
N VAL A 294 -13.92 17.70 -18.31
CA VAL A 294 -12.63 17.60 -17.59
C VAL A 294 -11.68 18.78 -17.93
N ASP A 295 -11.82 19.35 -19.15
CA ASP A 295 -11.11 20.54 -19.63
C ASP A 295 -11.72 21.89 -19.15
N HIS A 296 -12.66 21.89 -18.19
CA HIS A 296 -13.33 23.14 -17.77
C HIS A 296 -12.33 24.16 -17.19
N ARG A 297 -12.40 25.40 -17.70
CA ARG A 297 -11.41 26.46 -17.44
C ARG A 297 -11.28 26.84 -15.97
N ASP A 298 -12.36 26.71 -15.21
CA ASP A 298 -12.40 27.09 -13.79
C ASP A 298 -11.94 25.96 -12.87
N LEU A 299 -12.01 24.70 -13.32
CA LEU A 299 -11.50 23.56 -12.56
C LEU A 299 -9.99 23.40 -12.71
N ARG A 300 -9.45 23.62 -13.91
CA ARG A 300 -8.00 23.55 -14.20
C ARG A 300 -7.35 22.20 -13.85
N ILE A 301 -8.09 21.10 -13.97
CA ILE A 301 -7.58 19.74 -13.70
C ILE A 301 -6.34 19.48 -14.57
N PRO A 302 -5.18 19.11 -13.99
CA PRO A 302 -3.98 18.79 -14.75
C PRO A 302 -4.21 17.66 -15.77
N ARG A 303 -3.70 17.85 -17.00
CA ARG A 303 -3.91 16.91 -18.13
C ARG A 303 -3.46 15.47 -17.87
N ILE A 304 -2.54 15.28 -16.93
CA ILE A 304 -2.05 13.97 -16.49
C ILE A 304 -3.20 13.11 -15.94
N TYR A 305 -4.16 13.74 -15.25
CA TYR A 305 -5.26 13.04 -14.58
C TYR A 305 -6.50 12.85 -15.47
N HIS A 306 -6.49 13.35 -16.70
CA HIS A 306 -7.66 13.27 -17.60
C HIS A 306 -7.99 11.83 -18.04
N GLY A 307 -7.02 10.91 -17.99
CA GLY A 307 -7.23 9.49 -18.31
C GLY A 307 -8.05 8.72 -17.26
N GLU A 308 -8.04 9.18 -16.00
CA GLU A 308 -8.78 8.55 -14.88
C GLU A 308 -10.20 9.13 -14.70
N ALA A 309 -10.52 10.19 -15.47
CA ALA A 309 -11.85 10.78 -15.46
C ALA A 309 -12.89 9.78 -16.01
N PRO A 310 -14.09 9.68 -15.40
CA PRO A 310 -14.67 10.63 -14.46
C PRO A 310 -14.54 10.21 -12.97
N TRP A 311 -13.59 9.36 -12.58
CA TRP A 311 -13.40 8.84 -11.22
C TRP A 311 -14.66 8.14 -10.62
N PRO A 312 -15.16 7.06 -11.24
CA PRO A 312 -16.46 6.46 -10.89
C PRO A 312 -16.52 5.87 -9.47
N SER A 313 -15.40 5.43 -8.89
CA SER A 313 -15.37 4.95 -7.49
C SER A 313 -15.62 6.08 -6.50
N ALA A 314 -14.99 7.24 -6.70
CA ALA A 314 -15.21 8.42 -5.86
C ALA A 314 -16.65 8.96 -5.98
N GLN A 315 -17.24 8.92 -7.19
CA GLN A 315 -18.65 9.25 -7.37
C GLN A 315 -19.59 8.28 -6.63
N ALA A 316 -19.27 6.98 -6.61
CA ALA A 316 -20.06 5.97 -5.92
C ALA A 316 -20.06 6.18 -4.40
N GLU A 317 -18.92 6.56 -3.81
CA GLU A 317 -18.83 6.94 -2.39
C GLU A 317 -19.76 8.14 -2.10
N LEU A 318 -19.67 9.24 -2.87
CA LEU A 318 -20.56 10.40 -2.66
C LEU A 318 -22.05 10.07 -2.91
N GLY A 319 -22.35 9.14 -3.83
CA GLY A 319 -23.70 8.63 -4.03
C GLY A 319 -24.28 7.95 -2.78
N ALA A 320 -23.43 7.33 -1.95
CA ALA A 320 -23.84 6.73 -0.68
C ALA A 320 -24.06 7.74 0.46
N LEU A 321 -23.62 9.00 0.32
CA LEU A 321 -23.71 10.04 1.37
C LEU A 321 -25.14 10.25 1.91
N GLY A 322 -26.15 10.09 1.05
CA GLY A 322 -27.57 10.19 1.41
C GLY A 322 -28.11 8.99 2.21
N ALA A 323 -27.46 7.83 2.15
CA ALA A 323 -27.86 6.62 2.90
C ALA A 323 -27.41 6.65 4.36
N TYR A 324 -26.30 7.33 4.65
CA TYR A 324 -25.77 7.49 6.02
C TYR A 324 -26.60 8.51 6.82
N LYS A 325 -26.97 8.13 8.05
CA LYS A 325 -27.76 8.97 8.97
C LYS A 325 -26.95 9.55 10.14
N SER A 326 -25.81 8.95 10.47
CA SER A 326 -24.88 9.49 11.47
C SER A 326 -23.97 10.53 10.83
N PRO A 327 -23.65 11.66 11.50
CA PRO A 327 -22.73 12.63 10.95
C PRO A 327 -21.31 12.07 10.82
N ALA A 328 -20.86 11.21 11.75
CA ALA A 328 -19.56 10.54 11.67
C ALA A 328 -19.45 9.64 10.42
N ASP A 329 -20.53 8.94 10.07
CA ASP A 329 -20.55 8.05 8.89
C ASP A 329 -20.55 8.87 7.58
N LYS A 330 -21.15 10.07 7.58
CA LYS A 330 -21.09 11.02 6.46
C LYS A 330 -19.68 11.60 6.27
N VAL A 331 -18.98 11.93 7.36
CA VAL A 331 -17.57 12.37 7.32
C VAL A 331 -16.68 11.24 6.79
N ALA A 332 -16.85 10.01 7.28
CA ALA A 332 -16.10 8.84 6.81
C ALA A 332 -16.35 8.50 5.33
N CYS A 333 -17.57 8.74 4.83
CA CYS A 333 -17.92 8.64 3.41
C CYS A 333 -17.17 9.68 2.57
N VAL A 334 -17.10 10.94 3.02
CA VAL A 334 -16.30 12.00 2.36
C VAL A 334 -14.80 11.69 2.40
N ALA A 335 -14.28 11.22 3.53
CA ALA A 335 -12.88 10.80 3.65
C ALA A 335 -12.56 9.62 2.70
N SER A 336 -13.47 8.64 2.58
CA SER A 336 -13.35 7.52 1.64
C SER A 336 -13.34 7.99 0.18
N CYS A 337 -14.18 8.97 -0.18
CA CYS A 337 -14.14 9.62 -1.49
C CYS A 337 -12.79 10.31 -1.75
N CYS A 338 -12.30 11.13 -0.82
CA CYS A 338 -11.00 11.81 -0.95
C CYS A 338 -9.84 10.80 -1.08
N ALA A 339 -9.84 9.73 -0.29
CA ALA A 339 -8.86 8.65 -0.38
C ALA A 339 -8.92 7.91 -1.72
N ALA A 340 -10.12 7.64 -2.25
CA ALA A 340 -10.30 7.04 -3.57
C ALA A 340 -9.77 7.94 -4.69
N ILE A 341 -9.99 9.26 -4.62
CA ILE A 341 -9.40 10.23 -5.56
C ILE A 341 -7.88 10.20 -5.45
N MET A 342 -7.31 10.38 -4.25
CA MET A 342 -5.85 10.39 -4.05
C MET A 342 -5.17 9.10 -4.54
N HIS A 343 -5.82 7.94 -4.36
CA HIS A 343 -5.34 6.67 -4.91
C HIS A 343 -5.32 6.68 -6.45
N LEU A 344 -6.41 7.09 -7.11
CA LEU A 344 -6.47 7.17 -8.58
C LEU A 344 -5.46 8.19 -9.15
N LEU A 345 -5.29 9.35 -8.51
CA LEU A 345 -4.26 10.33 -8.92
C LEU A 345 -2.85 9.74 -8.81
N SER A 346 -2.58 8.92 -7.79
CA SER A 346 -1.28 8.27 -7.61
C SER A 346 -0.93 7.24 -8.69
N LEU A 347 -1.94 6.60 -9.30
CA LEU A 347 -1.74 5.70 -10.44
C LEU A 347 -1.36 6.46 -11.72
N ALA A 348 -1.85 7.70 -11.87
CA ALA A 348 -1.68 8.49 -13.08
C ALA A 348 -0.40 9.34 -13.13
N GLY A 349 0.14 9.78 -11.98
CA GLY A 349 1.16 10.85 -11.96
C GLY A 349 2.25 10.82 -10.88
N GLY A 350 2.34 9.79 -10.05
CA GLY A 350 3.21 9.80 -8.86
C GLY A 350 2.49 10.38 -7.64
N VAL A 351 3.21 10.83 -6.59
CA VAL A 351 2.55 11.29 -5.36
C VAL A 351 1.77 12.59 -5.62
N PRO A 352 0.43 12.60 -5.52
CA PRO A 352 -0.37 13.79 -5.79
C PRO A 352 -0.21 14.83 -4.69
N ALA A 353 -0.21 16.10 -5.07
CA ALA A 353 -0.20 17.21 -4.12
C ALA A 353 -1.60 17.49 -3.57
N ALA A 354 -1.69 18.19 -2.43
CA ALA A 354 -2.98 18.66 -1.89
C ALA A 354 -3.75 19.53 -2.89
N ASP A 355 -3.04 20.32 -3.69
CA ASP A 355 -3.61 21.21 -4.71
C ASP A 355 -4.23 20.46 -5.91
N ASP A 356 -3.81 19.21 -6.16
CA ASP A 356 -4.36 18.37 -7.23
C ASP A 356 -5.77 17.83 -6.89
N LEU A 357 -6.09 17.72 -5.60
CA LEU A 357 -7.34 17.13 -5.13
C LEU A 357 -8.55 18.04 -5.36
N MET A 358 -8.45 19.33 -5.01
CA MET A 358 -9.61 20.24 -5.01
C MET A 358 -10.32 20.32 -6.38
N PRO A 359 -9.62 20.51 -7.52
CA PRO A 359 -10.22 20.45 -8.86
C PRO A 359 -11.03 19.17 -9.14
N VAL A 360 -10.49 18.03 -8.72
CA VAL A 360 -11.06 16.71 -8.97
C VAL A 360 -12.24 16.43 -8.03
N LEU A 361 -12.14 16.84 -6.76
CA LEU A 361 -13.23 16.76 -5.79
C LEU A 361 -14.44 17.60 -6.22
N VAL A 362 -14.22 18.82 -6.71
CA VAL A 362 -15.28 19.66 -7.29
C VAL A 362 -15.93 18.96 -8.50
N TYR A 363 -15.13 18.42 -9.43
CA TYR A 363 -15.66 17.69 -10.58
C TYR A 363 -16.50 16.47 -10.17
N VAL A 364 -15.98 15.65 -9.26
CA VAL A 364 -16.66 14.45 -8.73
C VAL A 364 -17.96 14.82 -8.01
N LEU A 365 -17.98 15.91 -7.24
CA LEU A 365 -19.19 16.46 -6.63
C LEU A 365 -20.23 16.89 -7.67
N ILE A 366 -19.81 17.57 -8.74
CA ILE A 366 -20.72 18.01 -9.82
C ILE A 366 -21.33 16.82 -10.56
N GLN A 367 -20.53 15.79 -10.86
CA GLN A 367 -20.99 14.61 -11.59
C GLN A 367 -21.85 13.67 -10.71
N ALA A 368 -21.50 13.49 -9.43
CA ALA A 368 -22.27 12.66 -8.50
C ALA A 368 -23.58 13.33 -8.05
N ASN A 369 -23.59 14.67 -7.93
CA ASN A 369 -24.71 15.50 -7.49
C ASN A 369 -25.50 14.92 -6.30
N PRO A 370 -24.84 14.66 -5.14
CA PRO A 370 -25.46 14.01 -4.00
C PRO A 370 -26.67 14.82 -3.47
N PRO A 371 -27.78 14.15 -3.09
CA PRO A 371 -28.96 14.84 -2.61
C PRO A 371 -28.74 15.46 -1.22
N HIS A 372 -29.48 16.53 -0.95
CA HIS A 372 -29.50 17.20 0.37
C HIS A 372 -28.14 17.72 0.85
N LEU A 373 -27.34 18.25 -0.08
CA LEU A 373 -25.95 18.61 0.14
C LEU A 373 -25.77 19.73 1.18
N LEU A 374 -26.61 20.77 1.17
CA LEU A 374 -26.50 21.89 2.11
C LEU A 374 -27.00 21.52 3.49
N SER A 375 -28.14 20.81 3.55
CA SER A 375 -28.64 20.27 4.81
C SER A 375 -27.65 19.26 5.42
N THR A 376 -26.97 18.46 4.58
CA THR A 376 -25.90 17.55 5.02
C THR A 376 -24.70 18.30 5.60
N VAL A 377 -24.23 19.38 4.95
CA VAL A 377 -23.14 20.21 5.49
C VAL A 377 -23.52 20.83 6.83
N GLN A 378 -24.71 21.44 6.91
CA GLN A 378 -25.21 22.05 8.13
C GLN A 378 -25.35 21.01 9.26
N PHE A 379 -25.95 19.85 8.98
CA PHE A 379 -26.13 18.76 9.93
C PHE A 379 -24.80 18.25 10.51
N VAL A 380 -23.80 17.97 9.67
CA VAL A 380 -22.51 17.47 10.16
C VAL A 380 -21.79 18.52 10.99
N ASN A 381 -21.79 19.79 10.58
CA ASN A 381 -21.21 20.87 11.39
C ASN A 381 -21.92 20.96 12.76
N THR A 382 -23.26 21.07 12.77
CA THR A 382 -24.04 21.17 14.02
C THR A 382 -23.82 20.01 15.00
N PHE A 383 -23.68 18.76 14.53
CA PHE A 383 -23.62 17.58 15.41
C PHE A 383 -22.23 16.94 15.56
N HIS A 384 -21.21 17.38 14.81
CA HIS A 384 -19.88 16.76 14.80
C HIS A 384 -18.69 17.74 14.82
N GLU A 385 -18.90 19.06 14.76
CA GLU A 385 -17.80 20.04 14.73
C GLU A 385 -16.84 19.90 15.92
N ASN A 386 -17.38 19.76 17.14
CA ASN A 386 -16.59 19.52 18.36
C ASN A 386 -15.82 18.18 18.40
N ARG A 387 -16.02 17.29 17.41
CA ARG A 387 -15.41 15.95 17.36
C ARG A 387 -14.51 15.72 16.14
N PHE A 388 -14.28 16.73 15.31
CA PHE A 388 -13.28 16.61 14.24
C PHE A 388 -11.88 16.39 14.83
N GLN A 389 -11.17 15.37 14.35
CA GLN A 389 -9.80 15.06 14.75
C GLN A 389 -8.92 14.80 13.54
N GLY A 390 -7.74 15.42 13.50
CA GLY A 390 -6.70 15.16 12.50
C GLY A 390 -7.19 15.26 11.05
N GLU A 391 -7.13 14.14 10.34
CA GLU A 391 -7.37 14.03 8.90
C GLU A 391 -8.84 14.25 8.50
N ASP A 392 -9.79 13.79 9.33
CA ASP A 392 -11.23 13.92 9.07
C ASP A 392 -11.66 15.39 8.98
N ALA A 393 -11.06 16.24 9.84
CA ALA A 393 -11.26 17.69 9.83
C ALA A 393 -10.82 18.32 8.49
N TYR A 394 -9.69 17.85 7.96
CA TYR A 394 -9.11 18.34 6.71
C TYR A 394 -9.97 17.91 5.52
N TRP A 395 -10.32 16.63 5.39
CA TRP A 395 -11.18 16.14 4.30
C TRP A 395 -12.55 16.81 4.31
N TRP A 396 -13.14 17.01 5.49
CA TRP A 396 -14.41 17.72 5.62
C TRP A 396 -14.31 19.20 5.22
N THR A 397 -13.21 19.87 5.55
CA THR A 397 -12.96 21.27 5.14
C THR A 397 -12.78 21.38 3.63
N GLN A 398 -12.08 20.44 2.98
CA GLN A 398 -11.95 20.39 1.52
C GLN A 398 -13.31 20.18 0.85
N PHE A 399 -14.13 19.27 1.36
CA PHE A 399 -15.50 19.05 0.88
C PHE A 399 -16.37 20.29 1.02
N CYS A 400 -16.40 20.94 2.19
CA CYS A 400 -17.17 22.18 2.38
C CYS A 400 -16.70 23.29 1.41
N SER A 401 -15.39 23.45 1.23
CA SER A 401 -14.80 24.41 0.29
C SER A 401 -15.22 24.14 -1.16
N ALA A 402 -15.26 22.86 -1.58
CA ALA A 402 -15.75 22.47 -2.90
C ALA A 402 -17.24 22.76 -3.07
N VAL A 403 -18.06 22.55 -2.04
CA VAL A 403 -19.49 22.90 -2.04
C VAL A 403 -19.70 24.42 -2.15
N GLU A 404 -18.94 25.23 -1.41
CA GLU A 404 -18.99 26.70 -1.55
C GLU A 404 -18.54 27.17 -2.94
N PHE A 405 -17.46 26.59 -3.50
CA PHE A 405 -17.01 26.90 -4.85
C PHE A 405 -18.10 26.65 -5.89
N ILE A 406 -18.78 25.50 -5.83
CA ILE A 406 -19.90 25.13 -6.72
C ILE A 406 -21.07 26.13 -6.65
N LYS A 407 -21.37 26.71 -5.47
CA LYS A 407 -22.39 27.78 -5.36
C LYS A 407 -22.00 29.05 -6.12
N THR A 408 -20.69 29.33 -6.21
CA THR A 408 -20.15 30.53 -6.89
C THR A 408 -19.84 30.31 -8.37
N MET A 409 -19.95 29.08 -8.88
CA MET A 409 -19.82 28.78 -10.30
C MET A 409 -21.10 29.15 -11.06
N ASP A 410 -20.97 30.04 -12.05
CA ASP A 410 -22.01 30.33 -13.04
C ASP A 410 -21.91 29.39 -14.27
N TYR A 411 -22.94 29.41 -15.13
CA TYR A 411 -23.10 28.54 -16.32
C TYR A 411 -23.25 29.31 -17.63
#